data_AF-A0A328DJY6-F1
#
_entry.id   AF-A0A328DJY6-F1
#
_cell.length_a   1.000
_cell.length_b   1.000
_cell.length_c   1.000
_cell.angle_alpha   90.00
_cell.angle_beta   90.00
_cell.angle_gamma   90.00
#
_symmetry.space_group_name_H-M   'P 1'
#
loop_
_entity.id
_entity.type
_entity.pdbx_description
1 polymer ?
#
loop_
_entity_poly.entity_id
_entity_poly.type
_entity_poly.pdbx_seq_one_letter_code
_entity_poly.pdbx_strand_id
1 'polypeptide(L)'
;MAAKMMRKEAAVVQGNVTEAKPEEAAAVAAKSNEVVFAKCECCGMTEECTESYVAKVREKNQGRWICGLCAEAVKDAMVRSERRIGNEEALNRHMSF
;
A
#
# COMPACT_ATOMS: atom_id res chain seq x y z
N MET A 1 -7.12 70.08 1.78
CA MET A 1 -7.85 70.13 0.49
C MET A 1 -7.57 68.84 -0.27
N ALA A 2 -8.63 68.24 -0.84
CA ALA A 2 -8.66 67.11 -1.78
C ALA A 2 -8.01 65.78 -1.30
N ALA A 3 -8.74 64.77 -0.81
CA ALA A 3 -9.69 63.90 -1.51
C ALA A 3 -9.16 63.37 -2.85
N LYS A 4 -9.08 62.03 -3.01
CA LYS A 4 -10.06 61.22 -3.80
C LYS A 4 -9.45 59.88 -4.31
N MET A 5 -10.36 58.92 -4.50
CA MET A 5 -10.39 57.75 -5.42
C MET A 5 -9.38 56.60 -5.21
N MET A 6 -9.74 55.39 -4.76
CA MET A 6 -10.73 54.38 -5.23
C MET A 6 -10.54 53.88 -6.68
N ARG A 7 -10.11 52.62 -6.79
CA ARG A 7 -10.34 51.61 -7.84
C ARG A 7 -10.47 50.28 -7.04
N LYS A 8 -11.58 49.51 -6.92
CA LYS A 8 -12.59 48.98 -7.87
C LYS A 8 -11.93 48.39 -9.11
N GLU A 9 -12.02 47.10 -9.44
CA GLU A 9 -13.14 46.13 -9.42
C GLU A 9 -12.53 44.70 -9.26
N ALA A 10 -13.16 43.74 -8.58
CA ALA A 10 -14.10 42.72 -9.07
C ALA A 10 -13.53 41.65 -10.02
N ALA A 11 -13.75 40.39 -9.62
CA ALA A 11 -14.46 39.36 -10.39
C ALA A 11 -13.72 38.03 -10.61
N VAL A 12 -14.58 37.00 -10.51
CA VAL A 12 -14.54 35.68 -11.13
C VAL A 12 -14.05 34.50 -10.28
N VAL A 13 -15.02 33.62 -10.17
CA VAL A 13 -15.15 32.31 -9.56
C VAL A 13 -14.66 31.23 -10.55
N GLN A 14 -14.48 30.02 -10.02
CA GLN A 14 -14.46 28.70 -10.69
C GLN A 14 -13.14 28.15 -11.23
N GLY A 15 -12.89 26.89 -10.85
CA GLY A 15 -12.37 25.89 -11.79
C GLY A 15 -11.41 24.85 -11.20
N ASN A 16 -11.95 23.80 -10.56
CA ASN A 16 -11.25 22.53 -10.27
C ASN A 16 -10.59 21.95 -11.52
N VAL A 17 -9.43 21.28 -11.37
CA VAL A 17 -9.26 19.85 -11.73
C VAL A 17 -7.94 19.29 -11.18
N THR A 18 -8.06 18.08 -10.60
CA THR A 18 -7.12 16.93 -10.59
C THR A 18 -5.63 17.22 -10.35
N GLU A 19 -4.95 16.54 -9.44
CA GLU A 19 -4.62 15.12 -9.62
C GLU A 19 -4.53 14.36 -8.30
N ALA A 20 -5.04 13.14 -8.33
CA ALA A 20 -4.88 12.15 -7.29
C ALA A 20 -3.41 11.77 -7.17
N LYS A 21 -2.84 12.00 -5.98
CA LYS A 21 -1.68 11.24 -5.52
C LYS A 21 -1.74 11.10 -4.01
N PRO A 22 -2.19 9.96 -3.45
CA PRO A 22 -1.80 9.58 -2.12
C PRO A 22 -0.45 8.88 -2.21
N GLU A 23 0.60 9.68 -2.33
CA GLU A 23 1.86 9.39 -1.64
C GLU A 23 1.74 10.10 -0.30
N GLU A 24 1.48 9.36 0.78
CA GLU A 24 2.13 9.61 2.07
C GLU A 24 1.76 8.50 3.06
N ALA A 25 2.72 7.58 3.20
CA ALA A 25 2.80 6.68 4.33
C ALA A 25 3.26 7.47 5.56
N ALA A 26 2.34 7.71 6.49
CA ALA A 26 2.52 7.48 7.93
C ALA A 26 1.44 8.21 8.73
N ALA A 27 0.89 7.47 9.70
CA ALA A 27 0.05 7.92 10.81
C ALA A 27 -1.37 8.40 10.46
N VAL A 28 -2.36 7.51 10.68
CA VAL A 28 -3.42 7.71 11.69
C VAL A 28 -3.97 6.34 12.09
N ALA A 29 -3.88 6.03 13.38
CA ALA A 29 -4.55 4.89 13.99
C ALA A 29 -6.09 5.05 13.92
N ALA A 30 -6.78 3.94 13.69
CA ALA A 30 -8.23 3.75 13.83
C ALA A 30 -9.13 4.23 12.67
N LYS A 31 -8.99 3.57 11.50
CA LYS A 31 -10.12 3.17 10.63
C LYS A 31 -9.68 2.17 9.54
N SER A 32 -9.02 1.10 9.94
CA SER A 32 -8.50 0.08 9.01
C SER A 32 -9.51 -1.04 8.74
N ASN A 33 -10.67 -0.71 8.18
CA ASN A 33 -11.57 -1.72 7.60
C ASN A 33 -11.90 -1.39 6.14
N GLU A 34 -11.02 -0.62 5.49
CA GLU A 34 -11.05 -0.50 4.05
C GLU A 34 -10.52 -1.81 3.46
N VAL A 35 -11.42 -2.46 2.74
CA VAL A 35 -11.17 -3.72 2.06
C VAL A 35 -10.67 -3.40 0.66
N VAL A 36 -9.53 -3.98 0.30
CA VAL A 36 -8.86 -3.83 -0.98
C VAL A 36 -8.64 -5.19 -1.62
N PHE A 37 -8.61 -5.20 -2.95
CA PHE A 37 -8.25 -6.37 -3.74
C PHE A 37 -6.77 -6.31 -4.09
N ALA A 38 -5.98 -7.22 -3.51
CA ALA A 38 -4.54 -7.24 -3.68
C ALA A 38 -4.09 -8.49 -4.44
N LYS A 39 -3.36 -8.28 -5.54
CA LYS A 39 -2.83 -9.37 -6.39
C LYS A 39 -1.54 -9.92 -5.80
N CYS A 40 -1.52 -11.21 -5.45
CA CYS A 40 -0.34 -11.91 -4.95
C CYS A 40 0.79 -11.88 -5.99
N GLU A 41 1.98 -11.48 -5.54
CA GLU A 41 3.18 -11.43 -6.39
C GLU A 41 3.76 -12.82 -6.69
N CYS A 42 3.42 -13.85 -5.90
CA CYS A 42 3.89 -15.22 -6.12
C CYS A 42 3.02 -16.00 -7.11
N CYS A 43 1.69 -16.03 -6.91
CA CYS A 43 0.78 -16.89 -7.69
C CYS A 43 -0.18 -16.12 -8.60
N GLY A 44 -0.18 -14.78 -8.56
CA GLY A 44 -1.03 -13.93 -9.39
C GLY A 44 -2.52 -13.92 -9.02
N MET A 45 -2.94 -14.65 -7.99
CA MET A 45 -4.31 -14.63 -7.49
C MET A 45 -4.60 -13.33 -6.74
N THR A 46 -5.80 -12.79 -6.95
CA THR A 46 -6.29 -11.60 -6.22
C THR A 46 -7.04 -12.04 -4.98
N GLU A 47 -6.68 -11.48 -3.83
CA GLU A 47 -7.32 -11.76 -2.54
C GLU A 47 -7.97 -10.48 -1.98
N GLU A 48 -9.14 -10.63 -1.38
CA GLU A 48 -9.82 -9.56 -0.65
C GLU A 48 -9.18 -9.42 0.75
N CYS A 49 -8.63 -8.25 1.05
CA CYS A 49 -7.83 -8.03 2.26
C CYS A 49 -8.07 -6.65 2.84
N THR A 50 -7.82 -6.48 4.14
CA THR A 50 -7.79 -5.13 4.72
C THR A 50 -6.47 -4.45 4.38
N GLU A 51 -6.48 -3.14 4.14
CA GLU A 51 -5.24 -2.39 3.88
C GLU A 51 -4.19 -2.58 4.99
N SER A 52 -4.64 -2.64 6.25
CA SER A 52 -3.73 -2.89 7.38
C SER A 52 -3.07 -4.26 7.34
N TYR A 53 -3.76 -5.27 6.81
CA TYR A 53 -3.19 -6.59 6.64
C TYR A 53 -2.17 -6.59 5.49
N VAL A 54 -2.50 -5.93 4.38
CA VAL A 54 -1.57 -5.74 3.25
C VAL A 54 -0.28 -5.07 3.70
N ALA A 55 -0.38 -3.99 4.46
CA ALA A 55 0.79 -3.28 4.99
C ALA A 55 1.67 -4.18 5.88
N LYS A 56 1.06 -4.93 6.81
CA LYS A 56 1.78 -5.85 7.71
C LYS A 56 2.49 -6.98 6.97
N VAL A 57 1.87 -7.52 5.91
CA VAL A 57 2.50 -8.57 5.09
C VAL A 57 3.66 -7.97 4.31
N ARG A 58 3.46 -6.80 3.68
CA ARG A 58 4.54 -6.11 2.96
C ARG A 58 5.74 -5.81 3.85
N GLU A 59 5.53 -5.38 5.09
CA GLU A 59 6.60 -5.13 6.07
C GLU A 59 7.48 -6.38 6.31
N LYS A 60 6.87 -7.56 6.38
CA LYS A 60 7.58 -8.82 6.62
C LYS A 60 8.24 -9.40 5.37
N ASN A 61 7.73 -9.04 4.20
CA ASN A 61 8.03 -9.70 2.93
C ASN A 61 8.75 -8.76 1.95
N GLN A 62 9.64 -7.90 2.45
CA GLN A 62 10.44 -6.98 1.64
C GLN A 62 9.63 -6.02 0.76
N GLY A 63 8.50 -5.56 1.28
CA GLY A 63 7.56 -4.72 0.54
C GLY A 63 6.64 -5.49 -0.40
N ARG A 64 6.81 -6.81 -0.56
CA ARG A 64 5.99 -7.63 -1.46
C ARG A 64 4.71 -8.11 -0.79
N TRP A 65 3.61 -8.05 -1.53
CA TRP A 65 2.34 -8.63 -1.09
C TRP A 65 2.23 -10.09 -1.55
N ILE A 66 1.92 -10.97 -0.60
CA ILE A 66 1.64 -12.38 -0.87
C ILE A 66 0.31 -12.78 -0.23
N CYS A 67 -0.45 -13.65 -0.91
CA CYS A 67 -1.72 -14.16 -0.40
C CYS A 67 -1.51 -15.05 0.83
N GLY A 68 -2.59 -15.29 1.59
CA GLY A 68 -2.51 -16.11 2.81
C GLY A 68 -1.91 -17.51 2.56
N LEU A 69 -2.22 -18.12 1.43
CA LEU A 69 -1.69 -19.45 1.07
C LEU A 69 -0.19 -19.45 0.78
N CYS A 70 0.31 -18.46 0.03
CA CYS A 70 1.74 -18.32 -0.22
C CYS A 70 2.48 -17.97 1.07
N ALA A 71 1.87 -17.21 1.98
CA ALA A 71 2.48 -16.90 3.28
C ALA A 71 2.68 -18.16 4.12
N GLU A 72 1.70 -19.07 4.14
CA GLU A 72 1.86 -20.37 4.81
C GLU A 72 2.88 -21.27 4.11
N ALA A 73 2.90 -21.29 2.78
CA ALA A 73 3.91 -22.06 2.03
C ALA A 73 5.35 -21.58 2.32
N VAL A 74 5.58 -20.26 2.40
CA VAL A 74 6.88 -19.68 2.74
C VAL A 74 7.27 -20.03 4.18
N LYS A 75 6.34 -19.94 5.14
CA LYS A 75 6.60 -20.34 6.53
C LYS A 75 6.92 -21.83 6.62
N ASP A 76 6.17 -22.69 5.94
CA ASP A 76 6.41 -24.13 5.91
C ASP A 76 7.79 -24.44 5.31
N ALA A 77 8.18 -23.75 4.23
CA ALA A 77 9.50 -23.87 3.63
C ALA A 77 10.64 -23.49 4.62
N MET A 78 10.45 -22.46 5.45
CA MET A 78 11.42 -22.10 6.49
C MET A 78 11.56 -23.18 7.56
N VAL A 79 10.44 -23.77 7.99
CA VAL A 79 10.41 -24.78 9.06
C VAL A 79 10.93 -26.13 8.59
N ARG A 80 10.60 -26.53 7.36
CA ARG A 80 10.95 -27.85 6.80
C ARG A 80 12.32 -27.89 6.12
N SER A 81 12.94 -26.75 5.85
CA SER A 81 14.25 -26.71 5.24
C SER A 81 15.31 -27.28 6.19
N GLU A 82 16.06 -28.29 5.73
CA GLU A 82 17.17 -28.92 6.47
C GLU A 82 18.24 -27.90 6.90
N ARG A 83 18.43 -26.87 6.07
CA ARG A 83 19.21 -25.69 6.42
C ARG A 83 18.24 -24.62 6.89
N ARG A 84 18.43 -24.05 8.08
CA ARG A 84 17.64 -22.90 8.55
C ARG A 84 17.79 -21.74 7.55
N ILE A 85 16.75 -21.47 6.78
CA ILE A 85 16.70 -20.37 5.83
C ILE A 85 15.88 -19.21 6.39
N GLY A 86 16.27 -17.98 6.05
CA GLY A 86 15.52 -16.78 6.41
C GLY A 86 14.22 -16.64 5.63
N ASN A 87 13.34 -15.73 6.07
CA ASN A 87 12.06 -15.45 5.41
C ASN A 87 12.24 -14.99 3.95
N GLU A 88 13.17 -14.06 3.73
CA GLU A 88 13.54 -13.60 2.39
C GLU A 88 13.96 -14.74 1.46
N GLU A 89 14.86 -15.61 1.93
CA GLU A 89 15.36 -16.70 1.10
C GLU A 89 14.27 -17.73 0.80
N ALA A 90 13.45 -18.07 1.79
CA ALA A 90 12.29 -18.95 1.58
C ALA A 90 11.30 -18.35 0.58
N LEU A 91 11.06 -17.04 0.65
CA LEU A 91 10.17 -16.33 -0.26
C LEU A 91 10.73 -16.28 -1.68
N ASN A 92 12.02 -15.99 -1.84
CA ASN A 92 12.67 -15.99 -3.16
C ASN A 92 12.61 -17.36 -3.82
N ARG A 93 12.85 -18.44 -3.07
CA ARG A 93 12.70 -19.82 -3.57
C ARG A 93 11.26 -20.16 -3.96
N HIS A 94 10.27 -19.61 -3.25
CA HIS A 94 8.86 -19.82 -3.58
C HIS A 94 8.45 -19.08 -4.85
N MET A 95 9.05 -17.91 -5.13
CA MET A 95 8.77 -17.10 -6.33
C MET A 95 9.53 -17.57 -7.58
N SER A 96 10.57 -18.37 -7.44
CA SER A 96 11.43 -18.80 -8.54
C SER A 96 10.99 -20.12 -9.22
N PHE A 97 9.74 -20.54 -9.03
CA PHE A 97 9.14 -21.70 -9.70
C PHE A 97 8.52 -21.30 -11.05
#